data_AF-A0A3D4X4H4-F1
#
_entry.id   AF-A0A3D4X4H4-F1
#
_cell.length_a   1.000
_cell.length_b   1.000
_cell.length_c   1.000
_cell.angle_alpha   90.00
_cell.angle_beta   90.00
_cell.angle_gamma   90.00
#
_symmetry.space_group_name_H-M   'P 1'
#
loop_
_entity.id
_entity.type
_entity.pdbx_description
1 polymer ?
#
loop_
_entity_poly.entity_id
_entity_poly.type
_entity_poly.pdbx_seq_one_letter_code
_entity_poly.pdbx_strand_id
1 'polypeptide(L)'
;MKEQTDILPKIKRCKHPPDRITYEQKCMTHEKILLRYLNRAINGWSVADFLGVEKINEYALYAITDFTEIVCDDLEHAGYFVPKGICDKRASEYPDGYKGRKVMDIDELTDLYFMGKIRKIIILSVLHENEIIDSLLCRGIALNDLISIVSILYA
;
A
#
# COMPACT_ATOMS: atom_id res chain seq x y z
N MET A 1 4.53 1.23 -49.78
CA MET A 1 3.40 1.66 -48.91
C MET A 1 3.17 0.57 -47.88
N LYS A 2 2.96 0.98 -46.63
CA LYS A 2 2.87 0.15 -45.40
C LYS A 2 1.65 -0.76 -45.42
N GLU A 3 1.78 -1.91 -44.75
CA GLU A 3 0.71 -2.45 -43.90
C GLU A 3 1.35 -3.31 -42.80
N GLN A 4 1.57 -2.72 -41.63
CA GLN A 4 1.77 -3.44 -40.38
C GLN A 4 0.37 -3.79 -39.86
N THR A 5 -0.02 -5.05 -39.96
CA THR A 5 -1.23 -5.54 -39.29
C THR A 5 -0.91 -5.79 -37.83
N ASP A 6 -1.60 -5.04 -36.95
CA ASP A 6 -1.65 -5.23 -35.50
C ASP A 6 -1.96 -6.69 -35.14
N ILE A 7 -0.95 -7.42 -34.67
CA ILE A 7 -1.11 -8.74 -34.02
C ILE A 7 -1.02 -8.53 -32.51
N LEU A 8 -1.93 -7.72 -31.95
CA LEU A 8 -2.19 -7.77 -30.52
C LEU A 8 -3.56 -8.43 -30.32
N PRO A 9 -3.63 -9.54 -29.57
CA PRO A 9 -4.91 -10.19 -29.30
C PRO A 9 -5.82 -9.19 -28.61
N LYS A 10 -6.99 -8.94 -29.21
CA LYS A 10 -8.04 -8.10 -28.61
C LYS A 10 -8.39 -8.68 -27.25
N ILE A 11 -7.99 -8.00 -26.18
CA ILE A 11 -8.35 -8.35 -24.81
C ILE A 11 -9.89 -8.43 -24.76
N LYS A 12 -10.44 -9.63 -24.60
CA LYS A 12 -11.87 -9.82 -24.37
C LYS A 12 -12.18 -9.15 -23.02
N ARG A 13 -12.74 -7.94 -23.05
CA ARG A 13 -13.29 -7.30 -21.85
C ARG A 13 -14.24 -8.31 -21.18
N CYS A 14 -14.00 -8.58 -19.90
CA CYS A 14 -14.83 -9.46 -19.11
C CYS A 14 -16.28 -8.97 -19.16
N LYS A 15 -17.22 -9.82 -19.59
CA LYS A 15 -18.64 -9.45 -19.81
C LYS A 15 -19.47 -9.45 -18.53
N HIS A 16 -18.87 -9.79 -17.40
CA HIS A 16 -19.50 -9.74 -16.09
C HIS A 16 -18.77 -8.67 -15.28
N PRO A 17 -19.45 -7.62 -14.81
CA PRO A 17 -18.86 -6.85 -13.72
C PRO A 17 -18.56 -7.85 -12.60
N PRO A 18 -17.36 -7.83 -11.99
CA PRO A 18 -17.11 -8.66 -10.82
C PRO A 18 -18.25 -8.41 -9.84
N ASP A 19 -18.81 -9.47 -9.27
CA ASP A 19 -19.86 -9.35 -8.25
C ASP A 19 -19.40 -8.29 -7.24
N ARG A 20 -20.14 -7.20 -7.13
CA ARG A 20 -19.74 -6.08 -6.28
C ARG A 20 -19.78 -6.57 -4.85
N ILE A 21 -18.60 -6.73 -4.24
CA ILE A 21 -18.45 -7.03 -2.83
C ILE A 21 -19.19 -5.95 -2.04
N THR A 22 -20.07 -6.36 -1.12
CA THR A 22 -20.86 -5.43 -0.31
C THR A 22 -19.98 -4.71 0.71
N TYR A 23 -20.45 -3.58 1.23
CA TYR A 23 -19.77 -2.88 2.33
C TYR A 23 -19.59 -3.78 3.56
N GLU A 24 -20.59 -4.59 3.87
CA GLU A 24 -20.53 -5.55 4.98
C GLU A 24 -19.42 -6.60 4.78
N GLN A 25 -19.33 -7.18 3.58
CA GLN A 25 -18.25 -8.12 3.25
C GLN A 25 -16.86 -7.46 3.34
N LYS A 26 -16.77 -6.18 2.96
CA LYS A 26 -15.57 -5.36 3.11
C LYS A 26 -15.19 -5.18 4.60
N CYS A 27 -16.14 -4.86 5.47
CA CYS A 27 -15.91 -4.74 6.92
C CYS A 27 -15.47 -6.08 7.54
N MET A 28 -16.16 -7.17 7.22
CA MET A 28 -15.78 -8.51 7.70
C MET A 28 -14.35 -8.89 7.27
N THR A 29 -13.94 -8.47 6.07
CA THR A 29 -12.58 -8.70 5.58
C THR A 29 -11.56 -7.87 6.36
N HIS A 30 -11.87 -6.60 6.62
CA HIS A 30 -11.05 -5.71 7.44
C HIS A 30 -10.85 -6.27 8.86
N GLU A 31 -11.93 -6.69 9.53
CA GLU A 31 -11.87 -7.30 10.86
C GLU A 31 -11.01 -8.56 10.90
N LYS A 32 -11.13 -9.45 9.91
CA LYS A 32 -10.30 -10.66 9.81
C LYS A 32 -8.81 -10.33 9.68
N ILE A 33 -8.47 -9.30 8.91
CA ILE A 33 -7.08 -8.87 8.72
C ILE A 33 -6.54 -8.27 10.03
N LEU A 34 -7.33 -7.44 10.71
CA LEU A 34 -6.96 -6.88 12.01
C LEU A 34 -6.76 -7.97 13.07
N LEU A 35 -7.68 -8.92 13.19
CA LEU A 35 -7.55 -10.07 14.10
C LEU A 35 -6.31 -10.91 13.79
N ARG A 36 -5.99 -11.11 12.51
CA ARG A 36 -4.77 -11.82 12.11
C ARG A 36 -3.51 -11.06 12.51
N TYR A 37 -3.47 -9.75 12.30
CA TYR A 37 -2.39 -8.90 12.78
C TYR A 37 -2.22 -9.04 14.30
N LEU A 38 -3.30 -8.85 15.07
CA LEU A 38 -3.26 -8.92 16.54
C LEU A 38 -2.79 -10.28 17.03
N ASN A 39 -3.26 -11.38 16.41
CA ASN A 39 -2.79 -12.72 16.75
C ASN A 39 -1.29 -12.89 16.48
N ARG A 40 -0.76 -12.34 15.38
CA ARG A 40 0.69 -12.37 15.12
C ARG A 40 1.47 -11.54 16.13
N ALA A 41 1.01 -10.33 16.43
CA ALA A 41 1.62 -9.43 17.40
C ALA A 41 1.69 -10.04 18.81
N ILE A 42 0.61 -10.69 19.27
CA ILE A 42 0.59 -11.41 20.56
C ILE A 42 1.63 -12.55 20.60
N ASN A 43 1.94 -13.16 19.45
CA ASN A 43 2.97 -14.19 19.32
C ASN A 43 4.39 -13.63 19.08
N GLY A 44 4.59 -12.32 19.28
CA GLY A 44 5.90 -11.67 19.20
C GLY A 44 6.37 -11.35 17.78
N TRP A 45 5.48 -11.42 16.78
CA TRP A 45 5.79 -11.02 15.41
C TRP A 45 5.48 -9.54 15.18
N SER A 46 6.32 -8.86 14.40
CA SER A 46 6.18 -7.46 13.99
C SER A 46 6.26 -7.31 12.47
N VAL A 47 5.73 -6.21 11.95
CA VAL A 47 5.91 -5.80 10.54
C VAL A 47 7.38 -5.57 10.24
N ALA A 48 8.17 -5.12 11.22
CA ALA A 48 9.61 -5.00 11.09
C ALA A 48 10.29 -6.32 10.73
N ASP A 49 9.80 -7.46 11.23
CA ASP A 49 10.35 -8.78 10.88
C ASP A 49 10.21 -9.07 9.39
N PHE A 50 9.05 -8.78 8.81
CA PHE A 50 8.82 -8.93 7.37
C PHE A 50 9.74 -8.01 6.56
N LEU A 51 9.80 -6.72 6.93
CA LEU A 51 10.64 -5.76 6.23
C LEU A 51 12.13 -6.13 6.33
N GLY A 52 12.57 -6.68 7.47
CA GLY A 52 13.94 -7.14 7.69
C GLY A 52 14.31 -8.33 6.80
N VAL A 53 13.42 -9.32 6.69
CA VAL A 53 13.59 -10.49 5.81
C VAL A 53 13.70 -10.07 4.34
N GLU A 54 12.83 -9.15 3.90
CA GLU A 54 12.80 -8.63 2.53
C GLU A 54 13.86 -7.53 2.27
N LYS A 55 14.65 -7.16 3.29
CA LYS A 55 15.67 -6.09 3.23
C LYS A 55 15.13 -4.75 2.73
N ILE A 56 13.93 -4.39 3.19
CA ILE A 56 13.25 -3.15 2.84
C ILE A 56 13.61 -2.06 3.85
N ASN A 57 14.25 -0.99 3.37
CA ASN A 57 14.71 0.14 4.19
C ASN A 57 14.30 1.52 3.65
N GLU A 58 13.95 1.62 2.37
CA GLU A 58 13.55 2.86 1.69
C GLU A 58 12.09 2.71 1.25
N TYR A 59 11.15 3.06 2.13
CA TYR A 59 9.73 2.88 1.88
C TYR A 59 8.86 4.05 2.33
N ALA A 60 7.66 4.11 1.78
CA ALA A 60 6.57 4.96 2.24
C ALA A 60 5.33 4.13 2.54
N LEU A 61 4.46 4.68 3.39
CA LEU A 61 3.14 4.11 3.66
C LEU A 61 2.11 4.79 2.77
N TYR A 62 1.07 4.07 2.36
CA TYR A 62 -0.03 4.62 1.56
C TYR A 62 -1.37 4.38 2.24
N ALA A 63 -2.13 5.46 2.36
CA ALA A 63 -3.40 5.67 3.04
C ALA A 63 -3.26 5.76 4.57
N ILE A 64 -3.86 6.80 5.15
CA ILE A 64 -4.10 6.99 6.58
C ILE A 64 -5.35 6.19 6.96
N THR A 65 -5.13 5.11 7.71
CA THR A 65 -6.14 4.17 8.22
C THR A 65 -5.77 3.71 9.63
N ASP A 66 -6.61 2.94 10.29
CA ASP A 66 -6.28 2.33 11.59
C ASP A 66 -5.02 1.45 11.51
N PHE A 67 -4.77 0.79 10.37
CA PHE A 67 -3.53 0.08 10.13
C PHE A 67 -2.31 1.00 10.07
N THR A 68 -2.46 2.26 9.66
CA THR A 68 -1.36 3.23 9.68
C THR A 68 -0.86 3.45 11.08
N GLU A 69 -1.77 3.65 12.03
CA GLU A 69 -1.40 3.85 13.43
C GLU A 69 -0.70 2.60 13.97
N ILE A 70 -1.34 1.45 13.80
CA ILE A 70 -0.84 0.15 14.25
C ILE A 70 0.56 -0.14 13.70
N VAL A 71 0.75 -0.02 12.38
CA VAL A 71 2.02 -0.33 11.73
C VAL A 71 3.09 0.68 12.11
N CYS A 72 2.77 1.97 12.20
CA CYS A 72 3.75 2.96 12.64
C CYS A 72 4.23 2.68 14.07
N ASP A 73 3.30 2.41 14.98
CA ASP A 73 3.64 2.14 16.38
C ASP A 73 4.47 0.86 16.50
N ASP A 74 4.10 -0.21 15.79
CA ASP A 74 4.86 -1.48 15.76
C ASP A 74 6.30 -1.30 15.26
N LEU A 75 6.48 -0.57 14.15
CA LEU A 75 7.80 -0.27 13.60
C LEU A 75 8.66 0.56 14.57
N GLU A 76 8.07 1.53 15.26
CA GLU A 76 8.76 2.35 16.26
C GLU A 76 9.19 1.54 17.48
N HIS A 77 8.33 0.65 17.99
CA HIS A 77 8.66 -0.25 19.10
C HIS A 77 9.77 -1.23 18.73
N ALA A 78 9.80 -1.70 17.49
CA ALA A 78 10.86 -2.57 16.96
C ALA A 78 12.19 -1.83 16.72
N GLY A 79 12.23 -0.50 16.87
CA GLY A 79 13.39 0.32 16.52
C GLY A 79 13.72 0.30 15.03
N TYR A 80 12.74 -0.03 14.19
CA TYR A 80 12.89 -0.14 12.75
C TYR A 80 12.80 1.24 12.08
N PHE A 81 13.32 1.34 10.87
CA PHE A 81 13.50 2.62 10.17
C PHE A 81 12.17 3.37 9.97
N VAL A 82 12.19 4.70 10.09
CA VAL A 82 10.99 5.54 9.91
C VAL A 82 10.64 5.62 8.42
N PRO A 83 9.36 5.43 8.02
CA PRO A 83 8.94 5.62 6.63
C PRO A 83 9.28 7.03 6.14
N LYS A 84 9.57 7.19 4.84
CA LYS A 84 9.85 8.51 4.24
C LYS A 84 8.67 9.48 4.34
N GLY A 85 7.46 8.94 4.45
CA GLY A 85 6.23 9.69 4.62
C GLY A 85 5.03 8.76 4.50
N ILE A 86 3.85 9.33 4.76
CA ILE A 86 2.56 8.70 4.55
C ILE A 86 1.90 9.40 3.37
N CYS A 87 1.63 8.69 2.29
CA CYS A 87 0.84 9.22 1.18
C CYS A 87 -0.65 9.07 1.51
N ASP A 88 -1.44 10.12 1.37
CA ASP A 88 -2.90 10.03 1.46
C ASP A 88 -3.58 10.99 0.48
N LYS A 89 -4.75 10.61 -0.03
CA LYS A 89 -5.55 11.49 -0.92
C LYS A 89 -6.00 12.78 -0.22
N ARG A 90 -6.03 12.78 1.11
CA ARG A 90 -6.37 13.91 1.98
C ARG A 90 -5.13 14.64 2.50
N ALA A 91 -3.98 14.54 1.83
CA ALA A 91 -2.74 15.19 2.28
C ALA A 91 -2.91 16.69 2.61
N SER A 92 -3.75 17.40 1.86
CA SER A 92 -4.10 18.80 2.12
C SER A 92 -4.79 19.05 3.47
N GLU A 93 -5.41 18.04 4.08
CA GLU A 93 -6.02 18.11 5.41
C GLU A 93 -4.99 17.97 6.54
N TYR A 94 -3.75 17.57 6.21
CA TYR A 94 -2.66 17.31 7.15
C TYR A 94 -1.39 18.12 6.82
N PRO A 95 -1.45 19.46 6.75
CA PRO A 95 -0.31 20.30 6.38
C PRO A 95 0.88 20.19 7.34
N ASP A 96 0.60 19.93 8.62
CA ASP A 96 1.59 19.73 9.68
C ASP A 96 1.96 18.24 9.88
N GLY A 97 1.45 17.37 8.99
CA GLY A 97 1.59 15.92 9.08
C GLY A 97 0.52 15.23 9.93
N TYR A 98 0.68 13.92 10.10
CA TYR A 98 -0.22 13.04 10.83
C TYR A 98 0.56 12.31 11.93
N LYS A 99 0.21 12.58 13.19
CA LYS A 99 0.91 12.07 14.39
C LYS A 99 2.44 12.26 14.33
N GLY A 100 2.88 13.47 13.94
CA GLY A 100 4.30 13.82 13.84
C GLY A 100 5.02 13.24 12.62
N ARG A 101 4.32 12.57 11.71
CA ARG A 101 4.87 12.01 10.48
C ARG A 101 4.43 12.83 9.28
N LYS A 102 5.35 13.05 8.34
CA LYS A 102 5.07 13.80 7.12
C LYS A 102 3.96 13.11 6.31
N VAL A 103 2.94 13.89 5.93
CA VAL A 103 1.94 13.46 4.96
C VAL A 103 2.27 14.09 3.62
N MET A 104 2.20 13.29 2.57
CA MET A 104 2.49 13.70 1.19
C MET A 104 1.32 13.36 0.29
N ASP A 105 1.14 14.14 -0.77
CA ASP A 105 0.23 13.79 -1.84
C ASP A 105 0.87 12.75 -2.78
N ILE A 106 0.08 12.30 -3.75
CA ILE A 106 0.51 11.28 -4.71
C ILE A 106 1.60 11.77 -5.66
N ASP A 107 1.66 13.07 -5.95
CA ASP A 107 2.62 13.62 -6.88
C ASP A 107 4.00 13.67 -6.21
N GLU A 108 4.06 14.14 -4.95
CA GLU A 108 5.29 14.09 -4.14
C GLU A 108 5.78 12.65 -3.92
N LEU A 109 4.88 11.70 -3.63
CA LEU A 109 5.24 10.27 -3.53
C LEU A 109 5.93 9.79 -4.82
N THR A 110 5.35 10.15 -5.96
CA THR A 110 5.80 9.70 -7.28
C THR A 110 7.16 10.30 -7.62
N ASP A 111 7.39 11.58 -7.32
CA ASP A 111 8.68 12.23 -7.49
C ASP A 111 9.76 11.54 -6.64
N LEU A 112 9.48 11.28 -5.36
CA LEU A 112 10.43 10.59 -4.46
C LEU A 112 10.75 9.16 -4.93
N TYR A 113 9.78 8.46 -5.51
CA TYR A 113 9.97 7.14 -6.13
C TYR A 113 10.92 7.23 -7.32
N PHE A 114 10.67 8.14 -8.28
CA PHE A 114 11.52 8.29 -9.47
C PHE A 114 12.91 8.86 -9.16
N MET A 115 13.07 9.59 -8.06
CA MET A 115 14.37 9.99 -7.53
C MET A 115 15.12 8.84 -6.83
N GLY A 116 14.52 7.66 -6.68
CA GLY A 116 15.10 6.51 -5.98
C GLY A 116 15.19 6.66 -4.46
N LYS A 117 14.45 7.62 -3.87
CA LYS A 117 14.40 7.83 -2.41
C LYS A 117 13.41 6.91 -1.71
N ILE A 118 12.45 6.38 -2.47
CA ILE A 118 11.48 5.36 -2.07
C ILE A 118 11.62 4.20 -3.05
N ARG A 119 11.81 2.98 -2.54
CA ARG A 119 11.88 1.75 -3.33
C ARG A 119 10.66 0.87 -3.18
N LYS A 120 9.97 0.96 -2.03
CA LYS A 120 8.74 0.20 -1.76
C LYS A 120 7.64 1.11 -1.25
N ILE A 121 6.40 0.81 -1.61
CA ILE A 121 5.21 1.49 -1.12
C ILE A 121 4.32 0.46 -0.44
N ILE A 122 4.08 0.66 0.85
CA ILE A 122 3.27 -0.24 1.68
C ILE A 122 1.85 0.30 1.74
N ILE A 123 0.90 -0.41 1.15
CA ILE A 123 -0.51 -0.02 1.06
C ILE A 123 -1.26 -0.53 2.29
N LEU A 124 -1.79 0.40 3.09
CA LEU A 124 -2.44 0.13 4.38
C LEU A 124 -3.97 0.22 4.31
N SER A 125 -4.53 0.51 3.13
CA SER A 125 -5.98 0.46 2.91
C SER A 125 -6.40 -0.88 2.34
N VAL A 126 -7.09 -1.68 3.15
CA VAL A 126 -7.72 -2.93 2.71
C VAL A 126 -8.93 -2.66 1.79
N LEU A 127 -9.68 -1.59 2.06
CA LEU A 127 -10.96 -1.34 1.40
C LEU A 127 -10.83 -0.73 -0.01
N HIS A 128 -9.70 -0.06 -0.24
CA HIS A 128 -9.37 0.68 -1.47
C HIS A 128 -8.05 0.21 -2.09
N GLU A 129 -7.57 -0.97 -1.72
CA GLU A 129 -6.28 -1.53 -2.19
C GLU A 129 -6.15 -1.46 -3.72
N ASN A 130 -7.12 -2.01 -4.45
CA ASN A 130 -7.09 -2.03 -5.92
C ASN A 130 -7.14 -0.61 -6.53
N GLU A 131 -7.94 0.28 -5.96
CA GLU A 131 -8.03 1.68 -6.44
C GLU A 131 -6.68 2.41 -6.27
N ILE A 132 -5.98 2.13 -5.17
CA ILE A 132 -4.64 2.67 -4.89
C ILE A 132 -3.62 2.06 -5.84
N ILE A 133 -3.61 0.73 -6.00
CA ILE A 133 -2.70 0.03 -6.92
C ILE A 133 -2.86 0.57 -8.34
N ASP A 134 -4.09 0.61 -8.85
CA ASP A 134 -4.37 1.11 -10.20
C ASP A 134 -3.87 2.56 -10.39
N SER A 135 -4.09 3.41 -9.38
CA SER A 135 -3.64 4.81 -9.40
C SER A 135 -2.10 4.95 -9.45
N LEU A 136 -1.37 4.10 -8.71
CA LEU A 136 0.09 4.06 -8.69
C LEU A 136 0.68 3.48 -9.98
N LEU A 137 0.07 2.40 -10.50
CA LEU A 137 0.45 1.80 -11.79
C LEU A 137 0.26 2.79 -12.95
N CYS A 138 -0.84 3.55 -12.96
CA CYS A 138 -1.08 4.60 -13.97
C CYS A 138 -0.03 5.72 -13.94
N ARG A 139 0.70 5.88 -12.82
CA ARG A 139 1.80 6.83 -12.66
C ARG A 139 3.17 6.23 -12.98
N GLY A 140 3.22 4.96 -13.39
CA GLY A 140 4.45 4.29 -13.78
C GLY A 140 5.24 3.65 -12.64
N ILE A 141 4.66 3.55 -11.45
CA ILE A 141 5.26 2.79 -10.35
C ILE A 141 5.16 1.29 -10.68
N ALA A 142 6.26 0.55 -10.49
CA ALA A 142 6.29 -0.88 -10.79
C ALA A 142 5.47 -1.68 -9.78
N LEU A 143 4.68 -2.66 -10.26
CA LEU A 143 3.87 -3.53 -9.38
C LEU A 143 4.70 -4.23 -8.31
N ASN A 144 5.92 -4.67 -8.65
CA ASN A 144 6.83 -5.35 -7.73
C ASN A 144 7.30 -4.46 -6.57
N ASP A 145 7.08 -3.15 -6.65
CA ASP A 145 7.41 -2.18 -5.60
C ASP A 145 6.22 -1.84 -4.71
N LEU A 146 5.04 -2.38 -5.02
CA LEU A 146 3.82 -2.24 -4.23
C LEU A 146 3.66 -3.47 -3.33
N ILE A 147 3.52 -3.22 -2.03
CA ILE A 147 3.31 -4.27 -1.03
C ILE A 147 2.05 -3.92 -0.27
N SER A 148 1.08 -4.83 -0.17
CA SER A 148 -0.08 -4.57 0.69
C SER A 148 0.10 -5.13 2.08
N ILE A 149 -0.60 -4.52 3.03
CA ILE A 149 -0.66 -5.04 4.41
C ILE A 149 -1.18 -6.48 4.44
N VAL A 150 -2.04 -6.86 3.49
CA VAL A 150 -2.54 -8.23 3.36
C VAL A 150 -1.39 -9.17 2.98
N SER A 151 -0.57 -8.81 1.99
CA SER A 151 0.60 -9.61 1.62
C SER A 151 1.57 -9.80 2.79
N ILE A 152 1.84 -8.73 3.56
CA ILE A 152 2.69 -8.78 4.75
C ILE A 152 2.16 -9.79 5.78
N LEU A 153 0.86 -9.79 6.02
CA LEU A 153 0.22 -10.65 7.02
C LEU A 153 0.07 -12.12 6.59
N TYR A 154 0.23 -12.41 5.30
CA TYR A 154 0.09 -13.75 4.72
C TYR A 154 1.40 -14.36 4.24
N ALA A 155 2.50 -13.59 4.21
CA ALA A 155 3.86 -14.11 4.13
C ALA A 155 4.22 -14.94 5.37
#